data_AF-A0A0M3JI03-F1
#
_entry.id   AF-A0A0M3JI03-F1
#
_cell.length_a   1.000
_cell.length_b   1.000
_cell.length_c   1.000
_cell.angle_alpha   90.00
_cell.angle_beta   90.00
_cell.angle_gamma   90.00
#
_symmetry.space_group_name_H-M   'P 1'
#
loop_
_entity.id
_entity.type
_entity.pdbx_description
1 polymer ?
#
loop_
_entity_poly.entity_id
_entity_poly.type
_entity_poly.pdbx_seq_one_letter_code
_entity_poly.pdbx_strand_id
1 'polypeptide(L)'
;MPISWYPRNFTIPDLNLMDHSVRLSDDTIYGVQLGLYVIGYKESLDDQIKKFRPEHRTLCRLATYSNKNTPEFRWKPQEDRINIYQVINSL
;
A
#
# COMPACT_ATOMS: atom_id res chain seq x y z
N MET A 1 16.89 1.71 -3.30
CA MET A 1 16.48 0.49 -2.56
C MET A 1 15.46 -0.27 -3.42
N PRO A 2 15.62 -1.58 -3.65
CA PRO A 2 14.63 -2.35 -4.42
C PRO A 2 13.33 -2.49 -3.63
N ILE A 3 12.20 -2.39 -4.33
CA ILE A 3 10.88 -2.70 -3.79
C ILE A 3 10.16 -3.63 -4.76
N SER A 4 9.30 -4.48 -4.22
CA SER A 4 8.37 -5.26 -5.02
C SER A 4 7.00 -5.28 -4.37
N TRP A 5 5.96 -5.26 -5.20
CA TRP A 5 4.59 -5.34 -4.73
C TRP A 5 3.73 -6.16 -5.70
N TYR A 6 2.63 -6.68 -5.18
CA TYR A 6 1.63 -7.35 -5.97
C TYR A 6 0.42 -6.42 -6.14
N PRO A 7 -0.19 -6.35 -7.33
CA PRO A 7 -1.35 -5.48 -7.57
C PRO A 7 -2.60 -5.89 -6.78
N ARG A 8 -2.56 -7.04 -6.12
CA ARG A 8 -3.67 -7.63 -5.36
C ARG A 8 -3.55 -7.44 -3.87
N ASN A 9 -3.13 -6.26 -3.43
CA ASN A 9 -3.29 -5.92 -2.02
C ASN A 9 -4.79 -5.96 -1.72
N PHE A 10 -5.21 -6.94 -0.90
CA PHE A 10 -6.60 -7.21 -0.49
C PHE A 10 -7.24 -6.09 0.35
N THR A 11 -6.64 -4.90 0.34
CA THR A 11 -7.04 -3.70 1.07
C THR A 11 -7.64 -2.68 0.12
N ILE A 12 -8.36 -3.10 -0.92
CA ILE A 12 -9.23 -2.18 -1.66
C ILE A 12 -10.47 -2.00 -0.78
N PRO A 13 -10.63 -0.87 -0.07
CA PRO A 13 -11.68 -0.73 0.95
C PRO A 13 -13.08 -0.86 0.36
N ASP A 14 -13.22 -0.45 -0.90
CA ASP A 14 -14.48 -0.41 -1.63
C ASP A 14 -14.81 -1.73 -2.35
N LEU A 15 -13.86 -2.67 -2.38
CA LEU A 15 -14.02 -3.94 -3.09
C LEU A 15 -14.49 -5.01 -2.12
N ASN A 16 -15.81 -5.16 -2.00
CA ASN A 16 -16.37 -6.26 -1.24
C ASN A 16 -16.13 -7.58 -2.00
N LEU A 17 -15.11 -8.33 -1.59
CA LEU A 17 -14.74 -9.62 -2.20
C LEU A 17 -15.86 -10.68 -2.12
N MET A 18 -16.88 -10.47 -1.29
CA MET A 18 -18.06 -11.35 -1.19
C MET A 18 -19.17 -10.96 -2.16
N ASP A 19 -19.09 -9.79 -2.78
CA ASP A 19 -20.01 -9.39 -3.84
C ASP A 19 -19.68 -10.17 -5.13
N HIS A 20 -20.68 -10.91 -5.61
CA HIS A 20 -20.57 -11.75 -6.82
C HIS A 20 -20.44 -10.92 -8.11
N SER A 21 -20.60 -9.60 -8.03
CA SER A 21 -20.32 -8.67 -9.12
C SER A 21 -18.82 -8.52 -9.43
N VAL A 22 -17.96 -8.77 -8.44
CA VAL A 22 -16.50 -8.59 -8.56
C VAL A 22 -15.89 -9.81 -9.26
N ARG A 23 -15.48 -9.62 -10.51
CA ARG A 23 -14.78 -10.64 -11.30
C ARG A 23 -13.28 -10.45 -11.20
N LEU A 24 -12.57 -11.39 -10.56
CA LEU A 24 -11.10 -11.39 -10.48
C LEU A 24 -10.41 -11.48 -11.86
N SER A 25 -11.16 -11.85 -12.89
CA SER A 25 -10.70 -11.89 -14.28
C SER A 25 -10.70 -10.53 -14.97
N ASP A 26 -11.43 -9.54 -14.44
CA ASP A 26 -11.44 -8.17 -14.94
C ASP A 26 -10.08 -7.51 -14.68
N ASP A 27 -9.52 -6.81 -15.66
CA ASP A 27 -8.27 -6.07 -15.47
C ASP A 27 -8.51 -4.76 -14.71
N THR A 28 -9.69 -4.14 -14.84
CA THR A 28 -9.95 -2.81 -14.26
C THR A 28 -9.72 -2.75 -12.74
N ILE A 29 -9.97 -3.84 -12.02
CA ILE A 29 -9.76 -3.95 -10.57
C ILE A 29 -8.28 -3.85 -10.13
N TYR A 30 -7.34 -4.08 -11.05
CA TYR A 30 -5.90 -4.00 -10.76
C TYR A 30 -5.31 -2.63 -11.13
N GLY A 31 -6.05 -1.76 -11.83
CA GLY A 31 -5.63 -0.44 -12.28
C GLY A 31 -5.57 0.64 -11.20
N VAL A 32 -5.20 0.28 -9.97
CA VAL A 32 -5.19 1.18 -8.81
C VAL A 32 -3.86 1.93 -8.71
N GLN A 33 -3.91 3.18 -8.27
CA GLN A 33 -2.74 3.97 -7.92
C GLN A 33 -2.34 3.72 -6.45
N LEU A 34 -1.06 3.45 -6.22
CA LEU A 34 -0.48 3.16 -4.92
C LEU A 34 0.38 4.34 -4.44
N GLY A 35 0.45 4.52 -3.12
CA GLY A 35 1.37 5.45 -2.47
C GLY A 35 2.33 4.71 -1.56
N LEU A 36 3.62 5.06 -1.64
CA LEU A 36 4.61 4.62 -0.67
C LEU A 36 4.75 5.70 0.40
N TYR A 37 4.48 5.34 1.65
CA TYR A 37 4.44 6.27 2.78
C TYR A 37 5.49 5.93 3.83
N VAL A 38 5.99 6.97 4.50
CA VAL A 38 6.74 6.82 5.75
C VAL A 38 5.75 6.98 6.89
N ILE A 39 5.64 5.95 7.73
CA ILE A 39 4.78 5.97 8.91
C ILE A 39 5.67 6.02 10.15
N GLY A 40 5.50 7.07 10.94
CA GLY A 40 6.11 7.19 12.25
C GLY A 40 5.27 6.43 13.26
N TYR A 41 5.89 5.49 13.96
CA TYR A 41 5.30 4.83 15.12
C TYR A 41 5.92 5.40 16.38
N LYS A 42 5.07 5.80 17.33
CA LYS A 42 5.52 6.16 18.66
C LYS A 42 5.13 5.03 19.62
N GLU A 43 6.13 4.42 20.21
CA GLU A 43 5.92 3.54 21.36
C GLU A 43 5.82 4.45 22.59
N SER A 44 4.61 4.81 23.00
CA SER A 44 4.42 5.40 24.32
C SER A 44 4.45 4.28 25.35
N LEU A 45 5.45 4.29 26.24
CA LEU A 45 5.39 3.52 27.48
C LEU A 45 4.25 4.12 28.32
N ASP A 46 3.09 3.48 28.29
CA ASP A 46 1.95 3.82 29.13
C ASP A 46 1.89 2.84 30.30
N ASP A 47 2.32 3.29 31.47
CA ASP A 47 2.33 2.48 32.70
C ASP A 47 0.91 2.05 33.16
N GLN A 48 -0.15 2.69 32.63
CA GLN A 48 -1.55 2.33 32.93
C GLN A 48 -2.07 1.23 32.00
N ILE A 49 -1.50 1.06 30.81
CA ILE A 49 -1.99 0.11 29.80
C ILE A 49 -0.97 -1.03 29.62
N LYS A 50 -1.29 -2.21 30.18
CA LYS A 50 -0.49 -3.45 30.03
C LYS A 50 -0.35 -3.97 28.58
N LYS A 51 -0.97 -3.31 27.59
CA LYS A 51 -0.97 -3.71 26.18
C LYS A 51 -0.52 -2.56 25.30
N PHE A 52 0.41 -2.86 24.41
CA PHE A 52 0.91 -1.97 23.37
C PHE A 52 -0.24 -1.32 22.58
N ARG A 53 -0.31 0.02 22.59
CA ARG A 53 -1.16 0.81 21.70
C ARG A 53 -0.28 1.60 20.75
N PRO A 54 -0.06 1.12 19.51
CA PRO A 54 0.72 1.86 18.54
C PRO A 54 -0.05 3.10 18.10
N GLU A 55 0.43 4.27 18.49
CA GLU A 55 0.06 5.51 17.81
C GLU A 55 0.90 5.62 16.54
N HIS A 56 0.23 5.77 15.40
CA HIS A 56 0.87 5.89 14.11
C HIS A 56 0.44 7.18 13.43
N ARG A 57 1.38 7.84 12.76
CA ARG A 57 1.12 9.01 11.94
C ARG A 57 1.87 8.87 10.62
N THR A 58 1.17 9.11 9.51
CA THR A 58 1.81 9.27 8.21
C THR A 58 2.66 10.54 8.23
N LEU A 59 3.96 10.40 8.03
CA LEU A 59 4.91 11.51 8.06
C LEU A 59 5.02 12.18 6.69
N CYS A 60 5.20 11.38 5.63
CA CYS A 60 5.25 11.86 4.26
C CYS A 60 4.99 10.74 3.25
N ARG A 61 4.74 11.13 2.00
CA ARG A 61 4.71 10.24 0.83
C ARG A 61 6.06 10.32 0.11
N LEU A 62 6.65 9.17 -0.19
CA LEU A 62 7.92 9.10 -0.94
C LEU A 62 7.66 9.04 -2.44
N ALA A 63 6.69 8.24 -2.85
CA ALA A 63 6.43 7.99 -4.26
C ALA A 63 4.98 7.58 -4.53
N THR A 64 4.62 7.68 -5.80
CA THR A 64 3.36 7.22 -6.35
C THR A 64 3.64 6.18 -7.41
N TYR A 65 2.99 5.02 -7.30
CA TYR A 65 3.12 3.94 -8.27
C TYR A 65 1.78 3.67 -8.92
N SER A 66 1.80 3.28 -10.18
CA SER A 66 0.63 2.78 -10.89
C SER A 66 0.87 1.31 -11.19
N ASN A 67 -0.11 0.47 -10.88
CA ASN A 67 -0.03 -0.94 -11.23
C ASN A 67 0.02 -1.12 -12.75
N LYS A 68 0.89 -2.03 -13.19
CA LYS A 68 0.89 -2.55 -14.56
C LYS A 68 -0.34 -3.43 -14.73
N ASN A 69 -1.44 -2.79 -15.14
CA ASN A 69 -2.75 -3.40 -15.28
C ASN A 69 -2.83 -4.37 -16.47
N THR A 70 -2.08 -5.46 -16.39
CA THR A 70 -1.93 -6.44 -17.46
C THR A 70 -2.02 -7.85 -16.87
N PRO A 71 -2.57 -8.83 -17.63
CA PRO A 71 -2.78 -10.18 -17.12
C PRO A 71 -1.54 -10.87 -16.55
N GLU A 72 -0.36 -10.58 -17.12
CA GLU A 72 0.92 -11.13 -16.69
C GLU A 72 1.26 -10.76 -15.24
N PHE A 73 1.01 -9.52 -14.82
CA PHE A 73 1.40 -9.00 -13.51
C PHE A 73 0.35 -9.27 -12.42
N ARG A 74 -0.74 -9.99 -12.75
CA ARG A 74 -1.73 -10.43 -11.75
C ARG A 74 -1.13 -11.40 -10.72
N TRP A 75 -0.14 -12.19 -11.13
CA TRP A 75 0.50 -13.23 -10.32
C TRP A 75 2.01 -13.04 -10.18
N LYS A 76 2.58 -12.07 -10.90
CA LYS A 76 3.99 -11.73 -10.83
C LYS A 76 4.19 -10.45 -10.02
N PRO A 77 5.27 -10.34 -9.25
CA PRO A 77 5.61 -9.11 -8.58
C PRO A 77 5.91 -8.02 -9.63
N GLN A 78 5.53 -6.80 -9.30
CA GLN A 78 6.07 -5.61 -9.95
C GLN A 78 7.29 -5.17 -9.15
N GLU A 79 8.38 -4.86 -9.85
CA GLU A 79 9.64 -4.47 -9.24
C GLU A 79 10.02 -3.05 -9.66
N ASP A 80 10.51 -2.27 -8.70
CA ASP A 80 11.04 -0.93 -8.93
C ASP A 80 12.17 -0.61 -7.95
N ARG A 81 12.91 0.47 -8.20
CA ARG A 81 13.95 0.98 -7.30
C ARG A 81 13.58 2.36 -6.81
N ILE A 82 13.47 2.49 -5.49
CA ILE A 82 13.16 3.77 -4.87
C ILE A 82 14.43 4.55 -4.54
N ASN A 83 14.36 5.86 -4.72
CA ASN A 83 15.31 6.81 -4.17
C ASN A 83 14.80 7.31 -2.82
N ILE A 84 15.40 6.86 -1.71
CA ILE A 84 15.00 7.22 -0.35
C ILE A 84 15.33 8.67 0.02
N TYR A 85 16.11 9.37 -0.80
CA TYR A 85 16.47 10.77 -0.59
C TYR A 85 15.47 11.75 -1.22
N GLN A 86 14.52 11.25 -2.02
CA GLN A 86 13.52 12.06 -2.68
C GLN A 86 12.20 11.99 -1.90
N VAL A 87 11.75 13.13 -1.36
CA VAL A 87 10.47 13.25 -0.64
C VAL A 87 9.51 14.04 -1.50
N ILE A 88 8.31 13.49 -1.73
CA ILE A 88 7.22 14.21 -2.40
C ILE A 88 6.31 14.75 -1.30
N ASN A 89 6.37 16.06 -1.07
CA ASN A 89 5.41 16.70 -0.18
C ASN A 89 4.01 16.63 -0.81
N SER A 90 3.17 15.74 -0.32
CA SER A 90 1.72 15.77 -0.55
C SER A 90 1.05 16.01 0.80
N LEU A 91 0.70 17.26 1.07
CA LEU A 91 -0.33 17.64 2.05
C LEU A 91 -1.68 17.62 1.34
#